data_AF-A0A7Y4HX79-F1
#
_entry.id   AF-A0A7Y4HX79-F1
#
_cell.length_a   1.000
_cell.length_b   1.000
_cell.length_c   1.000
_cell.angle_alpha   90.00
_cell.angle_beta   90.00
_cell.angle_gamma   90.00
#
_symmetry.space_group_name_H-M   'P 1'
#
loop_
_entity.id
_entity.type
_entity.pdbx_description
1 polymer ?
#
loop_
_entity_poly.entity_id
_entity_poly.type
_entity_poly.pdbx_seq_one_letter_code
_entity_poly.pdbx_strand_id
1 'polypeptide(L)' 'TLTDSLMQLDLRAELANVAVPTTILYGSRDWANRGAAKRLNRLMPQSQLEVLAGGHELNVTQPQAFAEAIQ' A
#
# COMPACT_ATOMS: atom_id res chain seq x y z
N THR A 1 7.35 -4.34 22.98
CA THR A 1 6.12 -3.56 22.75
C THR A 1 5.14 -4.34 21.89
N LEU A 2 3.87 -3.92 21.81
CA LEU A 2 2.82 -4.62 21.06
C LEU A 2 3.19 -4.89 19.58
N THR A 3 4.09 -4.10 19.01
CA THR A 3 4.46 -4.11 17.60
C THR A 3 5.74 -4.90 17.27
N ASP A 4 6.40 -5.52 18.25
CA ASP A 4 7.70 -6.18 18.03
C ASP A 4 7.60 -7.36 17.03
N SER A 5 6.47 -8.07 17.04
CA SER A 5 6.17 -9.14 16.08
C SER A 5 6.01 -8.62 14.64
N LEU A 6 5.49 -7.40 14.47
CA LEU A 6 5.34 -6.78 13.14
C LEU A 6 6.68 -6.39 12.54
N MET A 7 7.69 -6.07 13.35
CA MET A 7 9.03 -5.74 12.84
C MET A 7 9.73 -6.92 12.18
N GLN A 8 9.39 -8.15 12.59
CA GLN A 8 9.97 -9.38 12.07
C GLN A 8 9.15 -10.00 10.93
N LEU A 9 7.96 -9.46 10.66
CA LEU A 9 7.05 -9.98 9.64
C LEU A 9 7.62 -9.69 8.24
N ASP A 10 7.91 -10.75 7.49
CA ASP A 10 8.37 -10.67 6.10
C ASP A 10 7.53 -11.54 5.18
N LEU A 11 6.58 -10.92 4.48
CA LEU A 11 5.69 -11.59 3.54
C LEU A 11 6.19 -11.54 2.09
N ARG A 12 7.40 -11.03 1.83
CA ARG A 12 7.85 -10.72 0.46
C ARG A 12 7.88 -11.94 -0.45
N ALA A 13 8.19 -13.12 0.09
CA ALA A 13 8.19 -14.37 -0.66
C ALA A 13 6.78 -14.84 -1.05
N GLU A 14 5.76 -14.44 -0.29
CA GLU A 14 4.38 -14.86 -0.48
C GLU A 14 3.59 -13.91 -1.39
N LEU A 15 4.05 -12.67 -1.58
CA LEU A 15 3.37 -11.66 -2.40
C LEU A 15 3.12 -12.10 -3.85
N ALA A 16 4.01 -12.93 -4.41
CA ALA A 16 3.86 -13.46 -5.76
C ALA A 16 2.68 -14.46 -5.87
N ASN A 17 2.21 -15.02 -4.75
CA ASN A 17 1.10 -15.96 -4.71
C ASN A 17 -0.27 -15.27 -4.68
N VAL A 18 -0.32 -13.94 -4.55
CA VAL A 18 -1.58 -13.19 -4.60
C VAL A 18 -2.07 -13.14 -6.05
N ALA A 19 -3.06 -13.98 -6.35
CA ALA A 19 -3.61 -14.19 -7.70
C ALA A 19 -4.93 -13.44 -7.96
N VAL A 20 -5.20 -12.38 -7.19
CA VAL A 20 -6.38 -11.52 -7.38
C VAL A 20 -5.95 -10.10 -7.74
N PRO A 21 -6.74 -9.36 -8.54
CA PRO A 21 -6.53 -7.94 -8.77
C PRO A 21 -6.37 -7.20 -7.44
N THR A 22 -5.32 -6.41 -7.32
CA THR A 22 -4.97 -5.72 -6.07
C THR A 22 -4.64 -4.25 -6.34
N THR A 23 -5.29 -3.34 -5.64
CA THR A 23 -4.90 -1.92 -5.64
C THR A 23 -3.94 -1.63 -4.50
N ILE A 24 -2.77 -1.10 -4.82
CA ILE A 24 -1.80 -0.57 -3.85
C ILE A 24 -1.94 0.96 -3.87
N LEU A 25 -2.31 1.53 -2.73
CA LEU A 25 -2.61 2.96 -2.59
C LEU A 25 -1.67 3.61 -1.57
N TYR A 26 -1.07 4.75 -1.90
CA TYR A 26 -0.33 5.56 -0.92
C TYR A 26 -0.40 7.06 -1.21
N GLY A 27 -0.16 7.88 -0.18
CA GLY A 27 -0.14 9.33 -0.30
C GLY A 27 1.18 9.86 -0.85
N SER A 28 1.15 10.90 -1.69
CA SER A 28 2.34 11.47 -2.33
C SER A 28 3.39 12.00 -1.34
N ARG A 29 2.99 12.34 -0.11
CA ARG A 29 3.85 12.76 1.00
C ARG A 29 4.08 11.67 2.05
N ASP A 30 3.54 10.46 1.86
CA ASP A 30 3.90 9.29 2.68
C ASP A 30 5.22 8.69 2.20
N TRP A 31 6.32 9.33 2.62
CA TRP A 31 7.66 8.90 2.22
C TRP A 31 8.06 7.57 2.85
N ALA A 32 7.51 7.23 4.01
CA ALA A 32 7.77 5.97 4.69
C ALA A 32 7.29 4.78 3.84
N ASN A 33 6.11 4.90 3.21
CA ASN A 33 5.53 3.81 2.43
C ASN A 33 5.78 3.89 0.92
N ARG A 34 6.24 5.03 0.39
CA ARG A 34 6.52 5.19 -1.06
C ARG A 34 7.41 4.09 -1.64
N GLY A 35 8.49 3.73 -0.94
CA GLY A 35 9.40 2.67 -1.36
C GLY A 35 8.75 1.29 -1.31
N ALA A 36 8.02 1.02 -0.23
CA ALA A 36 7.30 -0.22 -0.03
C ALA A 36 6.20 -0.42 -1.09
N ALA A 37 5.36 0.58 -1.34
CA ALA A 37 4.28 0.54 -2.33
C ALA A 37 4.80 0.21 -3.74
N LYS A 38 5.88 0.85 -4.18
CA LYS A 38 6.53 0.54 -5.46
C LYS A 38 7.09 -0.88 -5.51
N ARG A 39 7.62 -1.38 -4.41
CA ARG A 39 8.14 -2.75 -4.32
C ARG A 39 7.01 -3.78 -4.35
N LEU A 40 5.92 -3.55 -3.63
CA LEU A 40 4.71 -4.37 -3.68
C LEU A 40 4.21 -4.46 -5.12
N ASN A 41 4.10 -3.33 -5.82
CA ASN A 41 3.61 -3.29 -7.20
C ASN A 41 4.50 -4.07 -8.19
N ARG A 42 5.77 -4.25 -7.87
CA ARG A 42 6.70 -5.06 -8.68
C ARG A 42 6.60 -6.55 -8.36
N LEU A 43 6.31 -6.91 -7.11
CA LEU A 43 6.28 -8.29 -6.65
C LEU A 43 4.91 -8.96 -6.87
N MET A 44 3.84 -8.18 -6.95
CA MET A 44 2.47 -8.67 -7.09
C MET A 44 2.02 -8.60 -8.56
N PRO A 45 1.80 -9.74 -9.25
CA PRO A 45 1.60 -9.77 -10.71
C PRO A 45 0.37 -9.01 -11.21
N GLN A 46 -0.70 -8.95 -10.42
CA GLN A 46 -1.98 -8.33 -10.79
C GLN A 46 -2.25 -7.03 -10.01
N SER A 47 -1.19 -6.39 -9.55
CA SER A 47 -1.32 -5.15 -8.80
C SER A 47 -1.33 -3.91 -9.70
N GLN A 48 -2.07 -2.90 -9.25
CA GLN A 48 -1.99 -1.54 -9.75
C GLN A 48 -1.54 -0.60 -8.64
N LEU A 49 -0.82 0.46 -8.99
CA LEU A 49 -0.31 1.44 -8.04
C LEU A 49 -1.01 2.77 -8.23
N GLU A 50 -1.76 3.17 -7.21
CA GLU A 50 -2.46 4.45 -7.15
C GLU A 50 -1.76 5.40 -6.16
N VAL A 51 -1.65 6.66 -6.56
CA VAL A 51 -1.00 7.70 -5.75
C VAL A 51 -1.94 8.89 -5.62
N LEU A 52 -2.41 9.13 -4.41
CA LEU A 52 -3.22 10.32 -4.11
C LEU A 52 -2.33 11.43 -3.56
N ALA A 53 -2.75 12.68 -3.71
CA ALA A 53 -2.18 13.74 -2.89
C ALA A 53 -2.37 13.37 -1.40
N GLY A 54 -1.54 13.86 -0.48
CA GLY A 54 -1.71 13.61 0.96
C GLY A 54 -0.60 12.83 1.65
N GLY A 55 -0.77 12.62 2.95
CA GLY A 55 0.17 11.88 3.81
C GLY A 55 -0.27 10.43 4.03
N HIS A 56 0.03 9.89 5.20
CA HIS A 56 -0.25 8.50 5.56
C HIS A 56 -1.76 8.19 5.66
N GLU A 57 -2.50 9.02 6.40
CA GLU A 57 -3.92 8.79 6.71
C GLU A 57 -4.85 9.38 5.64
N LEU A 58 -4.78 8.85 4.41
CA LEU A 58 -5.57 9.33 3.28
C LEU A 58 -7.08 9.18 3.50
N ASN A 59 -7.50 8.10 4.16
CA ASN A 59 -8.89 7.85 4.51
C ASN A 59 -9.48 8.94 5.43
N VAL A 60 -8.66 9.63 6.22
CA VAL A 60 -9.08 10.75 7.08
C VAL A 60 -8.91 12.09 6.38
N THR A 61 -7.77 12.29 5.73
CA THR A 61 -7.39 13.60 5.17
C THR A 61 -8.02 13.91 3.82
N GLN A 62 -8.32 12.88 3.02
CA GLN A 62 -8.96 12.97 1.69
C GLN A 62 -9.97 11.82 1.50
N PRO A 63 -11.04 11.77 2.29
CA PRO A 63 -11.96 10.63 2.30
C PRO A 63 -12.65 10.40 0.95
N GLN A 64 -12.98 11.46 0.20
CA GLN A 64 -13.60 11.33 -1.12
C GLN A 64 -12.64 10.70 -2.13
N ALA A 65 -11.43 11.24 -2.28
CA ALA A 65 -10.43 10.69 -3.21
C ALA A 65 -10.01 9.26 -2.82
N PHE A 66 -9.93 8.96 -1.51
CA PHE A 66 -9.68 7.60 -1.04
C PHE A 66 -10.82 6.65 -1.41
N ALA A 67 -12.08 7.06 -1.21
CA ALA A 67 -13.25 6.25 -1.55
C ALA A 67 -13.34 5.98 -3.06
N GLU A 68 -13.07 6.98 -3.90
CA GLU A 68 -13.03 6.83 -5.36
C GLU A 68 -11.94 5.86 -5.83
N ALA A 69 -10.79 5.84 -5.15
CA ALA A 69 -9.66 4.97 -5.50
C ALA A 69 -9.86 3.48 -5.15
N ILE A 70 -10.86 3.13 -4.33
CA ILE A 70 -11.10 1.76 -3.85
C ILE A 70 -12.43 1.14 -4.33
N GLN A 71 -13.17 1.82 -5.20
CA GLN A 71 -14.42 1.30 -5.79
C GLN A 71 -14.15 0.22 -6.84
#